data_AF-A0A922Z4M9-F1
#
_entry.id   AF-A0A922Z4M9-F1
#
_cell.length_a   1.000
_cell.length_b   1.000
_cell.length_c   1.000
_cell.angle_alpha   90.00
_cell.angle_beta   90.00
_cell.angle_gamma   90.00
#
_symmetry.space_group_name_H-M   'P 1'
#
loop_
_entity.id
_entity.type
_entity.pdbx_description
1 polymer ?
#
loop_
_entity_poly.entity_id
_entity_poly.type
_entity_poly.pdbx_seq_one_letter_code
_entity_poly.pdbx_strand_id
1 'polypeptide(L)'
;MTAMIQSFDWEGTLEVCNEMLRDDPDHLGALEMLAKAQWLGGHYKEVIHTTNHLLRLNPHEPGYRYTRGMAYLSMGQLRRSADDLRMAFAQSKNSAFRAQVSCALDAVELWLAEEPASVARYGELAGLGQNSGSMTSLRVH
;
A
#
# COMPACT_ATOMS: atom_id res chain seq x y z
N MET A 1 5.47 -39.12 -5.05
CA MET A 1 6.47 -38.12 -4.62
C MET A 1 6.59 -37.10 -5.74
N THR A 2 5.51 -36.36 -5.95
CA THR A 2 5.29 -35.47 -7.10
C THR A 2 4.81 -34.14 -6.53
N ALA A 3 5.39 -33.04 -7.01
CA ALA A 3 5.17 -31.65 -6.61
C ALA A 3 6.00 -31.10 -5.42
N MET A 4 7.33 -31.24 -5.48
CA MET A 4 8.23 -30.24 -4.89
C MET A 4 8.47 -29.11 -5.90
N ILE A 5 7.42 -28.36 -6.23
CA ILE A 5 7.56 -27.08 -6.92
C ILE A 5 7.17 -26.00 -5.92
N GLN A 6 8.18 -25.45 -5.25
CA GLN A 6 8.26 -24.02 -4.93
C GLN A 6 7.06 -23.32 -4.29
N SER A 7 6.27 -23.99 -3.45
CA SER A 7 5.46 -23.27 -2.47
C SER A 7 6.43 -22.78 -1.40
N PHE A 8 6.75 -21.48 -1.40
CA PHE A 8 7.40 -20.86 -0.24
C PHE A 8 6.51 -21.16 0.96
N ASP A 9 7.00 -21.97 1.90
CA ASP A 9 6.28 -22.35 3.12
C ASP A 9 6.22 -21.14 4.06
N TRP A 10 5.39 -20.18 3.67
CA TRP A 10 5.18 -18.97 4.46
C TRP A 10 4.52 -19.33 5.79
N GLU A 11 3.69 -20.39 5.86
CA GLU A 11 3.07 -20.87 7.09
C GLU A 11 4.13 -21.32 8.11
N GLY A 12 5.03 -22.24 7.74
CA GLY A 12 6.13 -22.66 8.62
C GLY A 12 7.08 -21.50 8.96
N THR A 13 7.30 -20.57 8.03
CA THR A 13 8.10 -19.37 8.30
C THR A 13 7.45 -18.47 9.34
N LEU A 14 6.12 -18.30 9.33
CA LEU A 14 5.40 -17.52 10.34
C LEU A 14 5.58 -18.13 11.73
N GLU A 15 5.48 -19.45 11.86
CA GLU A 15 5.64 -20.14 13.15
C GLU A 15 7.04 -19.92 13.75
N VAL A 16 8.08 -20.18 12.95
CA VAL A 16 9.48 -19.98 13.38
C VAL A 16 9.75 -18.53 13.76
N CYS A 17 9.28 -17.56 12.95
CA CYS A 17 9.48 -16.15 13.27
C CYS A 17 8.75 -15.76 14.57
N ASN A 18 7.53 -16.26 14.79
CA ASN A 18 6.78 -15.97 16.01
C ASN A 18 7.46 -16.55 17.26
N GLU A 19 8.10 -17.71 17.17
CA GLU A 19 8.89 -18.26 18.27
C GLU A 19 10.13 -17.39 18.55
N MET A 20 10.89 -17.05 17.52
CA MET A 20 12.07 -16.19 17.66
C MET A 20 11.72 -14.83 18.28
N LEU A 21 10.60 -14.23 17.87
CA LEU A 21 10.15 -12.92 18.35
C LEU A 21 9.53 -12.96 19.75
N ARG A 22 9.23 -14.14 20.31
CA ARG A 22 8.88 -14.27 21.74
C ARG A 22 10.10 -14.09 22.62
N ASP A 23 11.24 -14.62 22.18
CA ASP A 23 12.49 -14.55 22.92
C ASP A 23 13.20 -13.20 22.71
N ASP A 24 13.21 -12.71 21.47
CA ASP A 24 13.74 -11.38 21.11
C ASP A 24 12.77 -10.63 20.17
N PRO A 25 11.88 -9.78 20.74
CA PRO A 25 10.89 -9.03 19.96
C PRO A 25 11.47 -8.05 18.93
N ASP A 26 12.74 -7.65 19.09
CA ASP A 26 13.40 -6.68 18.23
C ASP A 26 14.40 -7.36 17.27
N HIS A 27 14.38 -8.71 17.19
CA HIS A 27 15.26 -9.46 16.30
C HIS A 27 15.01 -9.09 14.83
N LEU A 28 15.87 -8.24 14.28
CA LEU A 28 15.68 -7.62 12.95
C LEU A 28 15.46 -8.64 11.83
N GLY A 29 16.29 -9.69 11.77
CA GLY A 29 16.15 -10.73 10.74
C GLY A 29 14.85 -11.53 10.82
N ALA A 30 14.33 -11.77 12.02
CA ALA A 30 13.06 -12.48 12.23
C ALA A 30 11.89 -11.58 11.83
N LEU A 31 11.94 -10.28 12.14
CA LEU A 31 10.95 -9.30 11.67
C LEU A 31 10.95 -9.16 10.13
N GLU A 32 12.12 -9.18 9.48
CA GLU A 32 12.21 -9.16 8.01
C GLU A 32 11.62 -10.42 7.37
N MET A 33 11.96 -11.60 7.91
CA MET A 33 11.39 -12.87 7.46
C MET A 33 9.89 -12.94 7.70
N LEU A 34 9.42 -12.44 8.84
CA LEU A 34 8.02 -12.34 9.19
C LEU A 34 7.25 -11.47 8.17
N ALA A 35 7.75 -10.28 7.87
CA ALA A 35 7.12 -9.39 6.88
C ALA A 35 7.04 -10.05 5.50
N LYS A 36 8.08 -10.78 5.08
CA LYS A 36 8.09 -11.52 3.81
C LYS A 36 7.09 -12.68 3.80
N ALA A 37 7.00 -13.45 4.89
CA ALA A 37 6.04 -14.55 5.02
C ALA A 37 4.60 -14.02 5.04
N GLN A 38 4.33 -12.96 5.80
CA GLN A 38 3.04 -12.27 5.81
C GLN A 38 2.65 -11.75 4.42
N TRP A 39 3.59 -11.16 3.68
CA TRP A 39 3.36 -10.71 2.31
C TRP A 39 2.94 -11.85 1.38
N LEU A 40 3.66 -12.98 1.45
CA LEU A 40 3.39 -14.16 0.62
C LEU A 40 2.06 -14.83 0.99
N GLY A 41 1.66 -14.78 2.26
CA GLY A 41 0.34 -15.20 2.73
C GLY A 41 -0.79 -14.20 2.47
N GLY A 42 -0.52 -13.03 1.88
CA GLY A 42 -1.53 -11.99 1.64
C GLY A 42 -2.00 -11.24 2.90
N HIS A 43 -1.28 -11.39 4.02
CA HIS A 43 -1.55 -10.75 5.31
C HIS A 43 -1.05 -9.29 5.33
N TYR A 44 -1.59 -8.45 4.44
CA TYR A 44 -1.08 -7.09 4.21
C TYR A 44 -1.21 -6.15 5.42
N LYS A 45 -2.23 -6.35 6.27
CA LYS A 45 -2.39 -5.55 7.50
C LYS A 45 -1.26 -5.85 8.49
N GLU A 46 -0.89 -7.11 8.58
CA GLU A 46 0.18 -7.63 9.42
C GLU A 46 1.54 -7.17 8.89
N VAL A 47 1.74 -7.17 7.57
CA VAL A 47 2.92 -6.56 6.93
C VAL A 47 3.09 -5.10 7.37
N ILE A 48 2.01 -4.31 7.40
CA ILE A 48 2.06 -2.91 7.87
C ILE A 48 2.50 -2.84 9.34
N HIS A 49 2.01 -3.73 10.20
CA HIS A 49 2.41 -3.76 11.60
C HIS A 49 3.90 -4.10 11.76
N THR A 50 4.36 -5.16 11.10
CA THR A 50 5.76 -5.62 11.15
C THR A 50 6.71 -4.58 10.56
N THR A 51 6.35 -3.98 9.41
CA THR A 51 7.16 -2.89 8.81
C THR A 51 7.17 -1.62 9.65
N ASN A 52 6.09 -1.29 10.38
CA ASN A 52 6.12 -0.22 11.37
C ASN A 52 7.13 -0.49 12.49
N HIS A 53 7.27 -1.76 12.90
CA HIS A 53 8.28 -2.16 13.89
C HIS A 53 9.69 -2.03 13.32
N LEU A 54 9.94 -2.60 12.14
CA LEU A 54 11.21 -2.48 11.43
C LEU A 54 11.64 -1.02 11.24
N LEU A 55 10.70 -0.12 10.90
CA LEU A 55 10.97 1.31 10.74
C LEU A 55 11.23 2.05 12.06
N ARG A 56 10.79 1.53 13.21
CA ARG A 56 11.21 2.06 14.52
C ARG A 56 12.66 1.69 14.83
N LEU A 57 13.06 0.47 14.49
CA LEU A 57 14.40 -0.06 14.74
C LEU A 57 15.44 0.53 13.77
N ASN A 58 15.08 0.65 12.49
CA ASN A 58 15.93 1.23 11.46
C ASN A 58 15.10 2.11 10.49
N PRO A 59 14.95 3.41 10.80
CA PRO A 59 14.10 4.34 10.04
C PRO A 59 14.65 4.73 8.66
N HIS A 60 15.90 4.37 8.38
CA HIS A 60 16.64 4.75 7.17
C HIS A 60 16.73 3.64 6.13
N GLU A 61 16.24 2.43 6.45
CA GLU A 61 16.23 1.34 5.48
C GLU A 61 15.06 1.51 4.49
N PRO A 62 15.34 1.84 3.21
CA PRO A 62 14.29 2.14 2.25
C PRO A 62 13.44 0.92 1.90
N GLY A 63 13.98 -0.30 2.05
CA GLY A 63 13.25 -1.54 1.80
C GLY A 63 11.98 -1.68 2.65
N TYR A 64 12.02 -1.25 3.92
CA TYR A 64 10.86 -1.37 4.81
C TYR A 64 9.70 -0.45 4.41
N ARG A 65 10.02 0.77 3.94
CA ARG A 65 9.01 1.69 3.39
C ARG A 65 8.44 1.17 2.08
N TYR A 66 9.28 0.60 1.22
CA TYR A 66 8.81 -0.02 -0.02
C TYR A 66 7.81 -1.15 0.28
N THR A 67 8.17 -2.09 1.16
CA THR A 67 7.28 -3.20 1.55
C THR A 67 5.97 -2.70 2.17
N ARG A 68 6.02 -1.69 3.03
CA ARG A 68 4.81 -1.09 3.63
C ARG A 68 3.95 -0.36 2.59
N GLY A 69 4.58 0.38 1.68
CA GLY A 69 3.92 1.06 0.56
C GLY A 69 3.19 0.07 -0.34
N MET A 70 3.85 -1.03 -0.72
CA MET A 70 3.24 -2.11 -1.49
C MET A 70 2.07 -2.77 -0.74
N ALA A 71 2.15 -2.92 0.59
CA ALA A 71 1.03 -3.45 1.39
C ALA A 71 -0.16 -2.48 1.41
N TYR A 72 0.08 -1.18 1.51
CA TYR A 72 -0.96 -0.18 1.35
C TYR A 72 -1.59 -0.22 -0.05
N LEU A 73 -0.78 -0.40 -1.10
CA LEU A 73 -1.27 -0.54 -2.47
C LEU A 73 -2.21 -1.75 -2.63
N SER A 74 -1.80 -2.92 -2.12
CA SER A 74 -2.63 -4.14 -2.14
C SER A 74 -3.95 -3.99 -1.36
N MET A 75 -4.01 -3.04 -0.43
CA MET A 75 -5.22 -2.70 0.32
C MET A 75 -6.01 -1.52 -0.29
N GLY A 76 -5.61 -0.99 -1.45
CA GLY A 76 -6.25 0.16 -2.09
C GLY A 76 -6.01 1.50 -1.39
N GLN A 77 -5.09 1.56 -0.41
CA GLN A 77 -4.74 2.78 0.32
C GLN A 77 -3.72 3.61 -0.48
N LEU A 78 -4.12 4.08 -1.66
CA LEU A 78 -3.24 4.66 -2.67
C LEU A 78 -2.41 5.84 -2.15
N ARG A 79 -3.03 6.75 -1.39
CA ARG A 79 -2.32 7.92 -0.83
C ARG A 79 -1.16 7.52 0.09
N ARG A 80 -1.42 6.59 1.02
CA ARG A 80 -0.40 6.09 1.96
C ARG A 80 0.69 5.31 1.24
N SER A 81 0.32 4.54 0.22
CA SER A 81 1.28 3.86 -0.66
C SER A 81 2.22 4.86 -1.33
N ALA A 82 1.68 5.91 -1.97
CA ALA A 82 2.47 6.92 -2.66
C ALA A 82 3.47 7.62 -1.71
N ASP A 83 3.03 7.98 -0.51
CA ASP A 83 3.89 8.64 0.48
C ASP A 83 5.09 7.75 0.88
N ASP A 84 4.84 6.46 1.16
CA ASP A 84 5.90 5.52 1.53
C ASP A 84 6.86 5.23 0.37
N LEU A 85 6.34 5.06 -0.85
CA LEU A 85 7.15 4.81 -2.03
C LEU A 85 8.04 6.02 -2.38
N ARG A 86 7.53 7.25 -2.25
CA ARG A 86 8.34 8.47 -2.43
C ARG A 86 9.48 8.55 -1.42
N MET A 87 9.21 8.25 -0.16
CA MET A 87 10.24 8.22 0.88
C MET A 87 11.29 7.13 0.61
N ALA A 88 10.86 5.92 0.22
CA ALA A 88 11.78 4.82 -0.14
C ALA A 88 12.69 5.21 -1.32
N PHE A 89 12.13 5.86 -2.34
CA PHE A 89 12.88 6.35 -3.50
C PHE A 89 13.89 7.43 -3.13
N ALA A 90 13.51 8.39 -2.28
CA ALA A 90 14.38 9.48 -1.85
C ALA A 90 15.53 9.02 -0.94
N GLN A 91 15.30 8.00 -0.11
CA GLN A 91 16.30 7.49 0.83
C GLN A 91 17.34 6.57 0.16
N SER A 92 16.99 5.89 -0.93
CA SER A 92 17.90 4.95 -1.60
C SER A 92 18.88 5.64 -2.54
N LYS A 93 20.15 5.22 -2.51
CA LYS A 93 21.16 5.58 -3.52
C LYS A 93 21.30 4.53 -4.62
N ASN A 94 20.68 3.36 -4.46
CA ASN A 94 20.78 2.25 -5.40
C ASN A 94 19.85 2.50 -6.60
N SER A 95 20.43 2.61 -7.79
CA SER A 95 19.69 2.89 -9.03
C SER A 95 18.70 1.79 -9.40
N ALA A 96 19.06 0.52 -9.22
CA ALA A 96 18.19 -0.61 -9.53
C ALA A 96 16.97 -0.63 -8.60
N PHE A 97 17.19 -0.42 -7.31
CA PHE A 97 16.09 -0.30 -6.34
C PHE A 97 15.19 0.89 -6.65
N ARG A 98 15.78 2.06 -6.98
CA ARG A 98 14.99 3.24 -7.36
C ARG A 98 14.15 3.01 -8.61
N ALA A 99 14.67 2.28 -9.61
CA ALA A 99 13.90 1.92 -10.79
C ALA A 99 12.70 1.03 -10.43
N GLN A 100 12.90 0.03 -9.56
CA GLN A 100 11.82 -0.82 -9.05
C GLN A 100 10.73 0.00 -8.32
N VAL A 101 11.14 0.92 -7.44
CA VAL A 101 10.21 1.78 -6.70
C VAL A 101 9.48 2.75 -7.65
N SER A 102 10.17 3.29 -8.65
CA SER A 102 9.59 4.22 -9.63
C SER A 102 8.41 3.57 -10.37
N CYS A 103 8.57 2.34 -10.86
CA CYS A 103 7.47 1.65 -11.56
C CYS A 103 6.22 1.50 -10.70
N ALA A 104 6.39 1.18 -9.41
CA ALA A 104 5.27 1.09 -8.48
C ALA A 104 4.65 2.47 -8.21
N LEU A 105 5.49 3.49 -7.97
CA LEU A 105 5.04 4.84 -7.68
C LEU A 105 4.25 5.44 -8.85
N ASP A 106 4.74 5.29 -10.08
CA ASP A 106 4.07 5.80 -11.28
C ASP A 106 2.66 5.21 -11.44
N ALA A 107 2.50 3.92 -11.17
CA ALA A 107 1.20 3.26 -11.19
C ALA A 107 0.24 3.80 -10.13
N VAL A 108 0.73 4.02 -8.90
CA VAL A 108 -0.08 4.58 -7.81
C VAL A 108 -0.49 6.03 -8.11
N GLU A 109 0.42 6.83 -8.68
CA GLU A 109 0.15 8.22 -9.03
C GLU A 109 -0.88 8.33 -10.17
N LEU A 110 -0.82 7.43 -11.15
CA LEU A 110 -1.83 7.34 -12.21
C LEU A 110 -3.22 7.03 -11.61
N TRP A 111 -3.33 6.02 -10.75
CA TRP A 111 -4.60 5.68 -10.11
C TRP A 111 -5.13 6.82 -9.24
N LEU A 112 -4.26 7.53 -8.51
CA LEU A 112 -4.63 8.72 -7.74
C LEU A 112 -5.11 9.88 -8.63
N ALA A 113 -4.58 10.01 -9.84
CA ALA A 113 -5.01 11.04 -10.79
C ALA A 113 -6.37 10.73 -11.43
N GLU A 114 -6.77 9.47 -11.48
CA GLU A 114 -8.07 9.02 -12.00
C GLU A 114 -9.22 9.15 -10.98
N GLU A 115 -8.93 9.10 -9.68
CA GLU A 115 -9.89 9.26 -8.57
C GLU A 115 -10.76 10.55 -8.61
N PRO A 116 -10.26 11.77 -8.92
CA PRO A 116 -11.10 12.97 -8.95
C PRO A 116 -12.12 13.00 -10.11
N ALA A 117 -11.90 12.22 -11.18
CA ALA A 117 -12.77 12.25 -12.36
C ALA A 117 -13.99 11.31 -12.24
N SER A 118 -13.89 10.23 -11.46
CA SER A 118 -15.00 9.27 -11.27
C SER A 118 -16.04 9.80 -10.29
N VAL A 119 -15.62 10.31 -9.13
CA VAL A 119 -16.53 10.82 -8.08
C VAL A 119 -17.24 12.11 -8.53
N ALA A 120 -16.54 12.99 -9.27
CA ALA A 120 -17.14 14.20 -9.82
C ALA A 120 -18.21 13.90 -10.90
N ARG A 121 -17.94 12.94 -11.81
CA ARG A 121 -18.92 12.52 -12.82
C ARG A 121 -20.16 11.87 -12.24
N TYR A 122 -20.03 11.09 -11.15
CA TYR A 122 -21.20 10.52 -10.46
C TYR A 122 -22.01 11.61 -9.71
N GLY A 123 -21.36 12.63 -9.15
CA GLY A 123 -22.05 13.77 -8.53
C GLY A 123 -22.80 14.67 -9.52
N GLU A 124 -22.21 14.93 -10.70
CA GLU A 124 -22.85 15.70 -11.78
C GLU A 124 -24.05 14.97 -12.39
N LEU A 125 -23.95 13.64 -12.60
CA LEU A 125 -25.06 12.85 -13.13
C LEU A 125 -26.21 12.67 -12.13
N ALA A 126 -25.91 12.61 -10.82
CA ALA A 126 -26.93 12.53 -9.77
C ALA A 126 -27.68 13.86 -9.53
N GLY A 127 -27.14 15.00 -9.99
CA GLY A 127 -27.73 16.33 -9.83
C GLY A 127 -28.72 16.76 -10.92
N LEU A 128 -28.86 16.03 -12.04
CA LEU A 128 -29.72 16.41 -13.17
C LEU A 128 -31.16 15.86 -13.09
N GLY A 129 -31.56 15.29 -11.96
CA GLY A 129 -32.90 14.69 -11.77
C GLY A 129 -33.98 15.59 -11.17
N GLN A 130 -33.66 16.80 -10.68
CA GLN A 130 -34.66 17.67 -10.05
C GLN A 130 -34.43 19.16 -10.38
N ASN A 131 -34.77 19.57 -11.61
CA ASN A 131 -35.28 20.93 -11.81
C ASN A 131 -36.12 21.02 -13.08
N SER A 132 -37.28 20.36 -13.09
CA SER A 132 -38.34 20.62 -14.05
C SER A 132 -39.48 21.36 -13.35
N GLY A 133 -39.60 22.65 -13.67
CA GLY A 133 -40.84 23.41 -13.49
C GLY A 133 -40.82 24.46 -12.39
N SER A 134 -40.59 25.72 -12.75
CA SER A 134 -41.74 26.61 -12.87
C SER A 134 -41.41 27.84 -13.70
N MET A 135 -42.26 28.02 -14.70
CA MET A 135 -42.41 29.19 -15.55
C MET A 135 -42.79 30.45 -14.76
N THR A 136 -42.25 31.58 -15.22
CA THR A 136 -42.97 32.85 -15.46
C THR A 136 -43.57 33.60 -14.25
N SER A 137 -43.02 34.77 -13.94
CA SER A 137 -43.75 36.03 -14.16
C SER A 137 -42.82 37.25 -14.02
N LEU A 138 -42.68 37.95 -15.12
CA LEU A 138 -42.14 39.29 -15.23
C LEU A 138 -43.15 40.26 -14.60
N ARG A 139 -42.74 41.10 -13.64
CA ARG A 139 -43.51 42.32 -13.34
C ARG A 139 -42.56 43.48 -13.09
N VAL A 140 -42.43 44.28 -14.15
CA VAL A 140 -42.00 45.67 -14.11
C VAL A 140 -43.01 46.44 -13.27
N HIS A 141 -42.56 47.21 -12.28
CA HIS A 141 -43.00 48.57 -11.93
C HIS A 141 -41.92 49.17 -11.04
#